data_AF-A0A1V3NKF2-F1
#
_entry.id   AF-A0A1V3NKF2-F1
#
_cell.length_a   1.000
_cell.length_b   1.000
_cell.length_c   1.000
_cell.angle_alpha   90.00
_cell.angle_beta   90.00
_cell.angle_gamma   90.00
#
_symmetry.space_group_name_H-M   'P 1'
#
loop_
_entity.id
_entity.type
_entity.pdbx_description
1 polymer ?
#
loop_
_entity_poly.entity_id
_entity_poly.type
_entity_poly.pdbx_seq_one_letter_code
_entity_poly.pdbx_strand_id
1 'polypeptide(L)'
;MKRMVIDFPSTLVAVMALFVLSACGGGDTAEVSADSGDGASPRAETRAIVELCVQEGRLQDICVCTANALWDRLDSETFAAFSEFARSVNTAETEAELEALSMAGWNDPQLVRAIEVAEEAEETCVQVAAEEHARAQMAAAEAAREERHQQMARRECPPALSMASRPAGAPVDDVADLRPGMSLDDIQAILECRGDIHNFDVAQAWARRSQGLETRQLLRAADGDLCPPASRAARDGRCEDGGYGFELLQNVTQEFIVALTGMPGEERAGIIWRRTVFPEDRYPTLSALTEALEEKYGEPHMRATEEGYYSLGHRRGTTTYSWLYLPNGSPIPRGESANRSRCVNGPRPTFQRRMNWNGGCGLTVRAEIVPAEGRPSLARELNVVVMNQQMFNEAFNRFGAEIEAAVEAAHRDRGVRPDL
;
A
#
# COMPACT_ATOMS: atom_id res chain seq x y z
N MET A 1 48.36 -25.84 6.12
CA MET A 1 47.55 -25.80 4.89
C MET A 1 46.11 -25.53 5.28
N LYS A 2 45.62 -24.30 5.05
CA LYS A 2 44.21 -23.94 5.24
C LYS A 2 43.39 -24.66 4.17
N ARG A 3 42.38 -25.45 4.57
CA ARG A 3 41.35 -25.93 3.65
C ARG A 3 40.62 -24.71 3.11
N MET A 4 40.78 -24.46 1.82
CA MET A 4 39.90 -23.58 1.06
C MET A 4 38.57 -24.32 0.95
N VAL A 5 37.64 -24.01 1.86
CA VAL A 5 36.24 -24.33 1.65
C VAL A 5 35.82 -23.42 0.52
N ILE A 6 35.65 -24.00 -0.66
CA ILE A 6 34.99 -23.32 -1.77
C ILE A 6 33.54 -23.22 -1.31
N ASP A 7 33.13 -22.03 -0.88
CA ASP A 7 31.71 -21.71 -0.76
C ASP A 7 31.14 -21.91 -2.17
N PHE A 8 30.41 -23.01 -2.35
CA PHE A 8 29.62 -23.22 -3.55
C PHE A 8 28.63 -22.06 -3.65
N PRO A 9 28.45 -21.44 -4.83
CA PRO A 9 27.51 -20.34 -4.98
C PRO A 9 26.12 -20.87 -4.60
N SER A 10 25.58 -20.33 -3.51
CA SER A 10 24.23 -20.58 -2.98
C SER A 10 23.11 -20.32 -4.00
N THR A 11 23.46 -19.75 -5.15
CA THR A 11 22.60 -19.42 -6.27
C THR A 11 22.03 -20.66 -6.97
N LEU A 12 22.76 -21.78 -7.11
CA LEU A 12 22.21 -22.93 -7.84
C LEU A 12 21.41 -23.90 -6.97
N VAL A 13 21.73 -24.03 -5.68
CA VAL A 13 20.81 -24.67 -4.74
C VAL A 13 19.54 -23.82 -4.62
N ALA A 14 19.65 -22.49 -4.71
CA ALA A 14 18.47 -21.63 -4.81
C ALA A 14 17.74 -21.80 -6.15
N VAL A 15 18.40 -21.85 -7.32
CA VAL A 15 17.76 -22.00 -8.64
C VAL A 15 17.14 -23.39 -8.81
N MET A 16 17.80 -24.46 -8.35
CA MET A 16 17.22 -25.81 -8.31
C MET A 16 16.21 -26.00 -7.17
N ALA A 17 16.27 -25.23 -6.07
CA ALA A 17 15.19 -25.16 -5.06
C ALA A 17 14.07 -24.17 -5.42
N LEU A 18 14.29 -23.24 -6.35
CA LEU A 18 13.29 -22.38 -6.98
C LEU A 18 12.48 -23.20 -7.98
N PHE A 19 13.03 -24.33 -8.44
CA PHE A 19 12.31 -25.41 -9.08
C PHE A 19 11.73 -26.41 -8.03
N VAL A 20 12.54 -27.01 -7.15
CA VAL A 20 12.09 -28.15 -6.31
C VAL A 20 11.44 -27.79 -4.95
N LEU A 21 11.52 -26.56 -4.44
CA LEU A 21 11.05 -26.19 -3.09
C LEU A 21 10.19 -24.92 -3.05
N SER A 22 8.99 -25.00 -3.63
CA SER A 22 7.87 -24.10 -3.33
C SER A 22 6.51 -24.81 -3.45
N ALA A 23 6.33 -25.96 -2.78
CA ALA A 23 4.99 -26.50 -2.53
C ALA A 23 4.96 -27.47 -1.33
N CYS A 24 4.72 -26.94 -0.14
CA CYS A 24 3.82 -27.59 0.82
C CYS A 24 2.64 -26.63 1.03
N GLY A 25 1.66 -26.72 0.15
CA GLY A 25 0.41 -25.96 0.20
C GLY A 25 -0.39 -26.16 -1.09
N GLY A 26 -1.31 -27.12 -1.08
CA GLY A 26 -2.05 -27.58 -2.26
C GLY A 26 -3.04 -26.57 -2.84
N GLY A 27 -3.32 -26.74 -4.14
CA GLY A 27 -4.37 -26.07 -4.90
C GLY A 27 -4.53 -26.73 -6.28
N ASP A 28 -5.78 -26.86 -6.72
CA ASP A 28 -6.28 -27.74 -7.79
C ASP A 28 -5.62 -27.56 -9.18
N THR A 29 -5.30 -28.70 -9.82
CA THR A 29 -4.80 -28.77 -11.21
C THR A 29 -5.95 -28.85 -12.22
N ALA A 30 -5.96 -27.97 -13.23
CA ALA A 30 -6.85 -28.05 -14.38
C ALA A 30 -6.28 -29.01 -15.46
N GLU A 31 -7.08 -29.96 -15.95
CA GLU A 31 -6.70 -30.91 -17.00
C GLU A 31 -6.65 -30.25 -18.39
N VAL A 32 -5.52 -30.38 -19.08
CA VAL A 32 -5.36 -30.06 -20.51
C VAL A 32 -5.18 -31.37 -21.28
N SER A 33 -6.06 -31.63 -22.26
CA SER A 33 -6.06 -32.86 -23.07
C SER A 33 -5.13 -32.76 -24.28
N ALA A 34 -4.36 -33.81 -24.55
CA ALA A 34 -3.37 -33.92 -25.64
C ALA A 34 -3.76 -35.02 -26.63
N ASP A 35 -3.69 -34.70 -27.94
CA ASP A 35 -3.85 -35.65 -29.05
C ASP A 35 -2.50 -35.87 -29.77
N SER A 36 -2.27 -37.09 -30.26
CA SER A 36 -0.94 -37.67 -30.49
C SER A 36 -0.60 -37.95 -31.97
N GLY A 37 0.61 -37.60 -32.40
CA GLY A 37 1.19 -37.91 -33.71
C GLY A 37 2.70 -37.67 -33.73
N ASP A 38 3.45 -38.70 -34.12
CA ASP A 38 4.90 -38.86 -33.96
C ASP A 38 5.79 -37.82 -34.66
N GLY A 39 6.82 -37.42 -33.92
CA GLY A 39 7.70 -36.30 -34.16
C GLY A 39 7.56 -35.35 -32.98
N ALA A 40 8.52 -35.37 -32.04
CA ALA A 40 8.60 -34.38 -30.97
C ALA A 40 8.75 -33.01 -31.63
N SER A 41 7.63 -32.41 -31.99
CA SER A 41 7.57 -31.05 -32.48
C SER A 41 8.18 -30.20 -31.38
N PRO A 42 8.95 -29.15 -31.70
CA PRO A 42 9.44 -28.15 -30.74
C PRO A 42 8.41 -27.76 -29.67
N ARG A 43 7.11 -27.80 -30.03
CA ARG A 43 5.98 -27.55 -29.12
C ARG A 43 5.79 -28.55 -27.98
N ALA A 44 6.22 -29.81 -28.11
CA ALA A 44 6.04 -30.83 -27.07
C ALA A 44 7.05 -30.66 -25.93
N GLU A 45 8.31 -30.38 -26.25
CA GLU A 45 9.36 -30.16 -25.25
C GLU A 45 9.15 -28.83 -24.51
N THR A 46 8.82 -27.74 -25.23
CA THR A 46 8.43 -26.47 -24.61
C THR A 46 7.23 -26.65 -23.66
N ARG A 47 6.23 -27.44 -24.05
CA ARG A 47 5.06 -27.72 -23.19
C ARG A 47 5.46 -28.42 -21.89
N ALA A 48 6.34 -29.42 -21.96
CA ALA A 48 6.80 -30.14 -20.77
C ALA A 48 7.55 -29.21 -19.79
N ILE A 49 8.38 -28.30 -20.29
CA ILE A 49 9.06 -27.30 -19.44
C ILE A 49 8.03 -26.35 -18.80
N VAL A 50 7.04 -25.88 -19.57
CA VAL A 50 5.99 -25.00 -19.05
C VAL A 50 5.17 -25.69 -17.95
N GLU A 51 4.78 -26.95 -18.17
CA GLU A 51 4.03 -27.74 -17.19
C GLU A 51 4.80 -27.91 -15.88
N LEU A 52 6.09 -28.24 -15.95
CA LEU A 52 6.97 -28.35 -14.77
C LEU A 52 7.05 -27.01 -14.02
N CYS A 53 7.35 -25.93 -14.73
CA CYS A 53 7.45 -24.59 -14.14
C CYS A 53 6.14 -24.14 -13.47
N VAL A 54 4.98 -24.43 -14.07
CA VAL A 54 3.66 -24.12 -13.48
C VAL A 54 3.37 -24.98 -12.24
N GLN A 55 3.75 -26.25 -12.24
CA GLN A 55 3.58 -27.15 -11.08
C GLN A 55 4.30 -26.64 -9.82
N GLU A 56 5.37 -25.88 -10.01
CA GLU A 56 6.15 -25.26 -8.93
C GLU A 56 5.56 -23.93 -8.44
N GLY A 57 4.38 -23.56 -8.93
CA GLY A 57 3.64 -22.37 -8.49
C GLY A 57 4.04 -21.08 -9.22
N ARG A 58 4.78 -21.17 -10.33
CA ARG A 58 5.08 -20.00 -11.18
C ARG A 58 3.86 -19.61 -12.01
N LEU A 59 3.84 -18.34 -12.41
CA LEU A 59 2.84 -17.85 -13.35
C LEU A 59 3.11 -18.44 -14.74
N GLN A 60 2.07 -18.98 -15.37
CA GLN A 60 2.14 -19.63 -16.68
C GLN A 60 2.83 -18.76 -17.74
N ASP A 61 2.58 -17.45 -17.75
CA ASP A 61 3.16 -16.53 -18.73
C ASP A 61 4.69 -16.43 -18.61
N ILE A 62 5.22 -16.48 -17.38
CA ILE A 62 6.67 -16.50 -17.12
C ILE A 62 7.26 -17.80 -17.67
N CYS A 63 6.62 -18.94 -17.36
CA CYS A 63 7.07 -20.25 -17.82
C CYS A 63 7.12 -20.35 -19.35
N VAL A 64 6.07 -19.85 -20.02
CA VAL A 64 6.01 -19.83 -21.49
C VAL A 64 7.09 -18.93 -22.07
N CYS A 65 7.30 -17.74 -21.50
CA CYS A 65 8.36 -16.83 -21.93
C CYS A 65 9.75 -17.48 -21.77
N THR A 66 10.06 -18.06 -20.62
CA THR A 66 11.36 -18.69 -20.33
C THR A 66 11.62 -19.87 -21.26
N ALA A 67 10.62 -20.75 -21.47
CA ALA A 67 10.77 -21.90 -22.34
C ALA A 67 11.00 -21.50 -23.82
N ASN A 68 10.35 -20.44 -24.30
CA ASN A 68 10.59 -19.89 -25.64
C ASN A 68 11.99 -19.26 -25.74
N ALA A 69 12.42 -18.49 -24.73
CA ALA A 69 13.74 -17.88 -24.71
C ALA A 69 14.86 -18.92 -24.69
N LEU A 70 14.69 -20.01 -23.94
CA LEU A 70 15.60 -21.15 -23.93
C LEU A 70 15.68 -21.80 -25.31
N TRP A 71 14.53 -22.05 -25.93
CA TRP A 71 14.46 -22.63 -27.28
C TRP A 71 15.17 -21.77 -28.34
N ASP A 72 15.02 -20.45 -28.26
CA ASP A 72 15.63 -19.52 -29.22
C ASP A 72 17.15 -19.36 -29.02
N ARG A 73 17.66 -19.57 -27.80
CA ARG A 73 19.06 -19.32 -27.42
C ARG A 73 19.93 -20.57 -27.36
N LEU A 74 19.33 -21.74 -27.21
CA LEU A 74 20.02 -23.02 -27.14
C LEU A 74 19.83 -23.77 -28.47
N ASP A 75 20.86 -24.50 -28.89
CA ASP A 75 20.66 -25.49 -29.95
C ASP A 75 19.79 -26.65 -29.45
N SER A 76 19.17 -27.38 -30.38
CA SER A 76 18.22 -28.45 -30.06
C SER A 76 18.81 -29.56 -29.18
N GLU A 77 20.11 -29.85 -29.32
CA GLU A 77 20.78 -30.88 -28.52
C GLU A 77 20.94 -30.40 -27.07
N THR A 78 21.43 -29.18 -26.89
CA THR A 78 21.58 -28.55 -25.56
C THR A 78 20.24 -28.37 -24.86
N PHE A 79 19.19 -27.96 -25.60
CA PHE A 79 17.84 -27.81 -25.06
C PHE A 79 17.24 -29.16 -24.62
N ALA A 80 17.42 -30.22 -25.41
CA ALA A 80 16.96 -31.56 -25.07
C ALA A 80 17.68 -32.10 -23.82
N ALA A 81 19.00 -31.95 -23.75
CA ALA A 81 19.80 -32.33 -22.59
C ALA A 81 19.36 -31.58 -21.31
N PHE A 82 19.12 -30.27 -21.42
CA PHE A 82 18.60 -29.46 -20.32
C PHE A 82 17.20 -29.92 -19.88
N SER A 83 16.31 -30.21 -20.82
CA SER A 83 14.95 -30.68 -20.53
C SER A 83 14.93 -32.04 -19.82
N GLU A 84 15.81 -32.96 -20.24
CA GLU A 84 15.99 -34.25 -19.57
C GLU A 84 16.55 -34.08 -18.16
N PHE A 85 17.59 -33.26 -18.03
CA PHE A 85 18.19 -32.92 -16.74
C PHE A 85 17.15 -32.34 -15.76
N ALA A 86 16.37 -31.35 -16.19
CA ALA A 86 15.32 -30.74 -15.36
C ALA A 86 14.26 -31.76 -14.91
N ARG A 87 13.87 -32.69 -15.80
CA ARG A 87 12.94 -33.77 -15.45
C ARG A 87 13.54 -34.71 -14.41
N SER A 88 14.79 -35.13 -14.59
CA SER A 88 15.48 -36.00 -13.63
C SER A 88 15.57 -35.37 -12.25
N VAL A 89 15.87 -34.06 -12.19
CA VAL A 89 15.90 -33.28 -10.94
C VAL A 89 14.52 -33.24 -10.28
N ASN A 90 13.46 -32.95 -11.03
CA ASN A 90 12.10 -32.89 -10.50
C ASN A 90 11.58 -34.25 -9.99
N THR A 91 12.07 -35.35 -10.55
CA THR A 91 11.68 -36.72 -10.14
C THR A 91 12.59 -37.33 -9.08
N ALA A 92 13.62 -36.62 -8.61
CA ALA A 92 14.53 -37.14 -7.59
C ALA A 92 13.78 -37.34 -6.25
N GLU A 93 13.81 -38.55 -5.71
CA GLU A 93 13.08 -38.89 -4.48
C GLU A 93 13.94 -38.65 -3.23
N THR A 94 15.25 -38.60 -3.40
CA THR A 94 16.21 -38.49 -2.30
C THR A 94 17.19 -37.32 -2.46
N GLU A 95 17.65 -36.78 -1.33
CA GLU A 95 18.67 -35.71 -1.29
C GLU A 95 19.98 -36.16 -1.96
N ALA A 96 20.35 -37.43 -1.82
CA ALA A 96 21.56 -38.00 -2.43
C ALA A 96 21.46 -38.09 -3.97
N GLU A 97 20.28 -38.43 -4.50
CA GLU A 97 20.03 -38.41 -5.96
C GLU A 97 20.10 -36.98 -6.50
N LEU A 98 19.49 -36.02 -5.78
CA LEU A 98 19.55 -34.61 -6.14
C LEU A 98 20.99 -34.09 -6.15
N GLU A 99 21.81 -34.43 -5.15
CA GLU A 99 23.22 -34.05 -5.10
C GLU A 99 24.02 -34.66 -6.26
N ALA A 100 23.80 -35.94 -6.57
CA ALA A 100 24.45 -36.61 -7.68
C ALA A 100 24.10 -35.99 -9.04
N LEU A 101 22.81 -35.70 -9.27
CA LEU A 101 22.33 -35.01 -10.46
C LEU A 101 22.93 -33.60 -10.55
N SER A 102 22.93 -32.85 -9.44
CA SER A 102 23.54 -31.52 -9.38
C SER A 102 25.01 -31.53 -9.81
N MET A 103 25.81 -32.47 -9.27
CA MET A 103 27.20 -32.62 -9.66
C MET A 103 27.35 -33.00 -11.13
N ALA A 104 26.49 -33.87 -11.66
CA ALA A 104 26.51 -34.24 -13.08
C ALA A 104 26.26 -33.02 -13.98
N GLY A 105 25.26 -32.19 -13.63
CA GLY A 105 24.94 -30.95 -14.36
C GLY A 105 26.10 -29.96 -14.41
N TRP A 106 26.81 -29.77 -13.29
CA TRP A 106 27.96 -28.85 -13.22
C TRP A 106 29.20 -29.32 -13.99
N ASN A 107 29.33 -30.62 -14.22
CA ASN A 107 30.46 -31.17 -14.95
C ASN A 107 30.21 -31.21 -16.47
N ASP A 108 29.00 -30.88 -16.92
CA ASP A 108 28.63 -30.79 -18.33
C ASP A 108 28.62 -29.32 -18.79
N PRO A 109 29.56 -28.89 -19.65
CA PRO A 109 29.61 -27.52 -20.15
C PRO A 109 28.35 -27.07 -20.90
N GLN A 110 27.62 -27.98 -21.54
CA GLN A 110 26.36 -27.66 -22.24
C GLN A 110 25.26 -27.35 -21.23
N LEU A 111 25.16 -28.15 -20.17
CA LEU A 111 24.19 -27.91 -19.10
C LEU A 111 24.50 -26.64 -18.32
N VAL A 112 25.77 -26.35 -18.03
CA VAL A 112 26.16 -25.08 -17.38
C VAL A 112 25.72 -23.88 -18.22
N ARG A 113 25.99 -23.90 -19.53
CA ARG A 113 25.55 -22.84 -20.44
C ARG A 113 24.01 -22.75 -20.50
N ALA A 114 23.31 -23.88 -20.51
CA ALA A 114 21.86 -23.90 -20.53
C ALA A 114 21.26 -23.28 -19.26
N ILE A 115 21.86 -23.57 -18.09
CA ILE A 115 21.48 -22.99 -16.80
C ILE A 115 21.70 -21.47 -16.82
N GLU A 116 22.85 -20.98 -17.26
CA GLU A 116 23.12 -19.54 -17.37
C GLU A 116 22.10 -18.83 -18.27
N VAL A 117 21.75 -19.44 -19.41
CA VAL A 117 20.71 -18.94 -20.31
C VAL A 117 19.34 -18.98 -19.65
N ALA A 118 19.03 -20.02 -18.87
CA ALA A 118 17.76 -20.15 -18.16
C ALA A 118 17.61 -19.06 -17.08
N GLU A 119 18.65 -18.79 -16.29
CA GLU A 119 18.64 -17.75 -15.26
C GLU A 119 18.44 -16.36 -15.89
N GLU A 120 19.17 -16.03 -16.94
CA GLU A 120 19.03 -14.73 -17.64
C GLU A 120 17.65 -14.60 -18.30
N ALA A 121 17.15 -15.69 -18.90
CA ALA A 121 15.82 -15.74 -19.49
C ALA A 121 14.72 -15.57 -18.44
N GLU A 122 14.83 -16.24 -17.30
CA GLU A 122 13.87 -16.13 -16.20
C GLU A 122 13.83 -14.70 -15.65
N GLU A 123 14.99 -14.09 -15.34
CA GLU A 123 15.05 -12.70 -14.87
C GLU A 123 14.38 -11.74 -15.87
N THR A 124 14.71 -11.89 -17.15
CA THR A 124 14.12 -11.10 -18.23
C THR A 124 12.61 -11.31 -18.33
N CYS A 125 12.15 -12.56 -18.29
CA CYS A 125 10.73 -12.90 -18.42
C CYS A 125 9.91 -12.45 -17.20
N VAL A 126 10.46 -12.55 -15.99
CA VAL A 126 9.88 -11.99 -14.76
C VAL A 126 9.72 -10.47 -14.89
N GLN A 127 10.76 -9.77 -15.38
CA GLN A 127 10.69 -8.33 -15.58
C GLN A 127 9.63 -7.95 -16.63
N VAL A 128 9.60 -8.64 -17.78
CA VAL A 128 8.60 -8.41 -18.83
C VAL A 128 7.19 -8.65 -18.31
N ALA A 129 6.94 -9.76 -17.61
CA ALA A 129 5.64 -10.06 -17.01
C ALA A 129 5.24 -9.01 -15.96
N ALA A 130 6.18 -8.54 -15.14
CA ALA A 130 5.94 -7.47 -14.17
C ALA A 130 5.58 -6.14 -14.85
N GLU A 131 6.26 -5.79 -15.95
CA GLU A 131 5.95 -4.59 -16.74
C GLU A 131 4.58 -4.69 -17.42
N GLU A 132 4.23 -5.85 -18.00
CA GLU A 132 2.93 -6.07 -18.62
C GLU A 132 1.80 -6.01 -17.59
N HIS A 133 1.99 -6.64 -16.43
CA HIS A 133 1.05 -6.52 -15.32
C HIS A 133 0.90 -5.07 -14.86
N ALA A 134 2.00 -4.34 -14.73
CA ALA A 134 1.99 -2.92 -14.36
C ALA A 134 1.28 -2.05 -15.42
N ARG A 135 1.43 -2.35 -16.72
CA ARG A 135 0.71 -1.68 -17.81
C ARG A 135 -0.79 -1.94 -17.72
N ALA A 136 -1.19 -3.19 -17.48
CA ALA A 136 -2.60 -3.56 -17.31
C ALA A 136 -3.23 -2.87 -16.09
N GLN A 137 -2.54 -2.85 -14.95
CA GLN A 137 -2.98 -2.12 -13.75
C GLN A 137 -3.12 -0.63 -14.02
N MET A 138 -2.14 -0.01 -14.66
CA MET A 138 -2.19 1.43 -14.99
C MET A 138 -3.37 1.73 -15.94
N ALA A 139 -3.58 0.92 -16.98
CA ALA A 139 -4.70 1.11 -17.90
C ALA A 139 -6.06 0.98 -17.19
N ALA A 140 -6.19 0.05 -16.25
CA ALA A 140 -7.39 -0.07 -15.42
C ALA A 140 -7.59 1.16 -14.52
N ALA A 141 -6.52 1.67 -13.91
CA ALA A 141 -6.57 2.87 -13.08
C ALA A 141 -6.90 4.14 -13.89
N GLU A 142 -6.37 4.27 -15.12
CA GLU A 142 -6.71 5.33 -16.06
C GLU A 142 -8.18 5.30 -16.45
N ALA A 143 -8.71 4.12 -16.78
CA ALA A 143 -10.13 3.95 -17.10
C ALA A 143 -11.03 4.34 -15.90
N ALA A 144 -10.68 3.90 -14.69
CA ALA A 144 -11.41 4.26 -13.46
C ALA A 144 -11.31 5.76 -13.14
N ARG A 145 -10.19 6.41 -13.46
CA ARG A 145 -10.01 7.86 -13.30
C ARG A 145 -10.87 8.62 -14.31
N GLU A 146 -10.89 8.21 -15.58
CA GLU A 146 -11.70 8.84 -16.62
C GLU A 146 -13.20 8.70 -16.33
N GLU A 147 -13.66 7.51 -15.90
CA GLU A 147 -15.04 7.33 -15.48
C GLU A 147 -15.42 8.29 -14.34
N ARG A 148 -14.55 8.41 -13.33
CA ARG A 148 -14.75 9.37 -12.24
C ARG A 148 -14.74 10.81 -12.71
N HIS A 149 -13.84 11.21 -13.60
CA HIS A 149 -13.86 12.54 -14.20
C HIS A 149 -15.21 12.85 -14.86
N GLN A 150 -15.79 11.89 -15.56
CA GLN A 150 -17.11 12.04 -16.16
C GLN A 150 -18.23 12.12 -15.12
N GLN A 151 -18.13 11.39 -14.01
CA GLN A 151 -19.07 11.50 -12.90
C GLN A 151 -18.96 12.88 -12.21
N MET A 152 -17.74 13.34 -11.94
CA MET A 152 -17.46 14.66 -11.36
C MET A 152 -18.00 15.79 -12.24
N ALA A 153 -17.79 15.72 -13.56
CA ALA A 153 -18.28 16.72 -14.51
C ALA A 153 -19.81 16.84 -14.54
N ARG A 154 -20.54 15.81 -14.10
CA ARG A 154 -22.01 15.80 -14.00
C ARG A 154 -22.52 16.24 -12.64
N ARG A 155 -21.66 16.34 -11.64
CA ARG A 155 -22.04 16.68 -10.26
C ARG A 155 -22.26 18.18 -10.13
N GLU A 156 -23.30 18.56 -9.38
CA GLU A 156 -23.56 19.95 -9.03
C GLU A 156 -22.67 20.35 -7.84
N CYS A 157 -21.94 21.45 -7.98
CA CYS A 157 -21.06 21.98 -6.94
C CYS A 157 -21.54 23.39 -6.51
N PRO A 158 -21.57 23.70 -5.19
CA PRO A 158 -21.15 22.85 -4.06
C PRO A 158 -22.16 21.72 -3.77
N PRO A 159 -21.70 20.58 -3.21
CA PRO A 159 -22.58 19.45 -2.93
C PRO A 159 -23.51 19.75 -1.75
N ALA A 160 -24.70 19.15 -1.77
CA ALA A 160 -25.59 19.13 -0.61
C ALA A 160 -25.06 18.13 0.43
N LEU A 161 -24.64 18.62 1.59
CA LEU A 161 -24.07 17.79 2.65
C LEU A 161 -25.14 17.24 3.58
N SER A 162 -24.98 15.97 3.99
CA SER A 162 -25.86 15.36 4.99
C SER A 162 -25.57 15.86 6.42
N MET A 163 -24.32 16.25 6.68
CA MET A 163 -23.90 16.74 7.99
C MET A 163 -24.40 18.16 8.26
N ALA A 164 -24.89 18.38 9.49
CA ALA A 164 -25.26 19.71 9.96
C ALA A 164 -24.07 20.68 10.01
N SER A 165 -24.34 21.96 9.74
CA SER A 165 -23.36 23.02 9.88
C SER A 165 -22.79 23.08 11.30
N ARG A 166 -21.52 23.51 11.41
CA ARG A 166 -20.87 23.71 12.71
C ARG A 166 -21.70 24.71 13.54
N PRO A 167 -22.01 24.42 14.83
CA PRO A 167 -22.69 25.37 15.70
C PRO A 167 -21.91 26.68 15.83
N ALA A 168 -22.63 27.80 15.91
CA ALA A 168 -21.99 29.11 16.11
C ALA A 168 -21.14 29.12 17.40
N GLY A 169 -19.91 29.60 17.31
CA GLY A 169 -18.96 29.65 18.43
C GLY A 169 -18.28 28.33 18.77
N ALA A 170 -18.62 27.22 18.10
CA ALA A 170 -17.88 25.97 18.26
C ALA A 170 -16.47 26.08 17.64
N PRO A 171 -15.48 25.33 18.17
CA PRO A 171 -14.13 25.28 17.60
C PRO A 171 -14.12 24.89 16.12
N VAL A 172 -13.14 25.42 15.38
CA VAL A 172 -12.92 25.03 14.00
C VAL A 172 -12.39 23.60 13.94
N ASP A 173 -13.19 22.72 13.32
CA ASP A 173 -13.04 21.26 13.31
C ASP A 173 -12.89 20.69 11.89
N ASP A 174 -12.51 21.52 10.94
CA ASP A 174 -12.38 21.15 9.54
C ASP A 174 -10.96 21.34 8.98
N VAL A 175 -10.64 20.55 7.96
CA VAL A 175 -9.50 20.79 7.06
C VAL A 175 -9.99 20.67 5.61
N ALA A 176 -9.92 21.77 4.86
CA ALA A 176 -10.52 21.90 3.54
C ALA A 176 -12.00 21.45 3.52
N ASP A 177 -12.78 21.97 4.47
CA ASP A 177 -14.21 21.70 4.67
C ASP A 177 -14.57 20.26 5.08
N LEU A 178 -13.60 19.34 5.12
CA LEU A 178 -13.77 17.99 5.65
C LEU A 178 -13.77 18.01 7.17
N ARG A 179 -14.79 17.38 7.78
CA ARG A 179 -15.01 17.37 9.25
C ARG A 179 -15.18 15.95 9.78
N PRO A 180 -14.69 15.66 11.01
CA PRO A 180 -15.02 14.42 11.68
C PRO A 180 -16.54 14.22 11.77
N GLY A 181 -17.00 13.02 11.43
CA GLY A 181 -18.39 12.58 11.41
C GLY A 181 -19.03 12.60 10.03
N MET A 182 -18.38 13.13 8.99
CA MET A 182 -18.95 13.17 7.64
C MET A 182 -19.07 11.75 7.06
N SER A 183 -20.07 11.50 6.21
CA SER A 183 -20.16 10.24 5.48
C SER A 183 -19.06 10.14 4.43
N LEU A 184 -18.73 8.92 3.99
CA LEU A 184 -17.82 8.70 2.87
C LEU A 184 -18.27 9.48 1.62
N ASP A 185 -19.57 9.44 1.32
CA ASP A 185 -20.15 10.12 0.15
C ASP A 185 -20.01 11.65 0.24
N ASP A 186 -20.26 12.26 1.41
CA ASP A 186 -20.09 13.70 1.63
C ASP A 186 -18.62 14.10 1.41
N ILE A 187 -17.67 13.29 1.91
CA ILE A 187 -16.23 13.55 1.79
C ILE A 187 -15.80 13.51 0.32
N GLN A 188 -16.20 12.46 -0.40
CA GLN A 188 -15.91 12.34 -1.82
C GLN A 188 -16.53 13.50 -2.60
N ALA A 189 -17.77 13.87 -2.32
CA ALA A 189 -18.44 14.99 -2.99
C ALA A 189 -17.74 16.34 -2.76
N ILE A 190 -17.30 16.63 -1.54
CA ILE A 190 -16.52 17.84 -1.25
C ILE A 190 -15.22 17.83 -2.06
N LEU A 191 -14.47 16.72 -2.00
CA LEU A 191 -13.15 16.62 -2.63
C LEU A 191 -13.21 16.68 -4.15
N GLU A 192 -14.18 16.01 -4.76
CA GLU A 192 -14.43 16.06 -6.20
C GLU A 192 -14.78 17.49 -6.66
N CYS A 193 -15.60 18.22 -5.90
CA CYS A 193 -15.98 19.59 -6.24
C CYS A 193 -14.83 20.61 -6.14
N ARG A 194 -13.66 20.22 -5.61
CA ARG A 194 -12.47 21.08 -5.62
C ARG A 194 -11.82 21.17 -7.01
N GLY A 195 -11.98 20.14 -7.84
CA GLY A 195 -11.41 20.05 -9.18
C GLY A 195 -9.89 19.79 -9.25
N ASP A 196 -9.18 19.80 -8.12
CA ASP A 196 -7.75 19.50 -8.03
C ASP A 196 -7.45 18.05 -7.62
N ILE A 197 -8.46 17.29 -7.19
CA ILE A 197 -8.31 15.90 -6.73
C ILE A 197 -9.00 14.94 -7.69
N HIS A 198 -8.25 13.98 -8.22
CA HIS A 198 -8.76 13.03 -9.23
C HIS A 198 -8.47 11.56 -8.93
N ASN A 199 -7.58 11.27 -7.97
CA ASN A 199 -7.36 9.91 -7.52
C ASN A 199 -8.12 9.69 -6.21
N PHE A 200 -8.95 8.66 -6.17
CA PHE A 200 -9.65 8.22 -4.97
C PHE A 200 -9.43 6.73 -4.80
N ASP A 201 -9.06 6.32 -3.61
CA ASP A 201 -8.83 4.92 -3.29
C ASP A 201 -9.23 4.62 -1.85
N VAL A 202 -9.69 3.39 -1.60
CA VAL A 202 -10.15 2.95 -0.29
C VAL A 202 -9.39 1.71 0.15
N ALA A 203 -8.90 1.72 1.39
CA ALA A 203 -8.25 0.55 1.98
C ALA A 203 -9.22 -0.16 2.91
N GLN A 204 -9.27 -1.49 2.77
CA GLN A 204 -10.21 -2.28 3.57
C GLN A 204 -9.86 -2.32 5.04
N ALA A 205 -8.57 -2.34 5.37
CA ALA A 205 -8.09 -2.49 6.73
C ALA A 205 -7.05 -1.42 7.08
N TRP A 206 -7.16 -0.88 8.30
CA TRP A 206 -6.12 -0.05 8.89
C TRP A 206 -5.98 -0.30 10.39
N ALA A 207 -6.98 0.12 11.16
CA ALA A 207 -6.94 0.05 12.62
C ALA A 207 -7.64 -1.21 13.15
N ARG A 208 -8.50 -1.84 12.35
CA ARG A 208 -9.08 -3.17 12.61
C ARG A 208 -8.82 -4.11 11.44
N ARG A 209 -8.66 -5.39 11.74
CA ARG A 209 -8.72 -6.43 10.70
C ARG A 209 -10.17 -6.57 10.26
N SER A 210 -10.41 -6.65 8.95
CA SER A 210 -11.75 -6.78 8.39
C SER A 210 -12.37 -8.17 8.57
N GLN A 211 -11.55 -9.18 8.93
CA GLN A 211 -11.97 -10.57 9.08
C GLN A 211 -12.67 -11.13 7.82
N GLY A 212 -12.23 -10.69 6.64
CA GLY A 212 -12.81 -11.11 5.35
C GLY A 212 -14.08 -10.36 4.96
N LEU A 213 -14.55 -9.40 5.76
CA LEU A 213 -15.62 -8.48 5.38
C LEU A 213 -15.08 -7.37 4.48
N GLU A 214 -15.91 -6.86 3.58
CA GLU A 214 -15.59 -5.73 2.70
C GLU A 214 -15.74 -4.39 3.44
N THR A 215 -14.88 -4.13 4.44
CA THR A 215 -14.88 -2.83 5.13
C THR A 215 -14.16 -1.76 4.33
N ARG A 216 -14.38 -0.48 4.62
CA ARG A 216 -13.61 0.66 4.07
C ARG A 216 -13.13 1.52 5.23
N GLN A 217 -11.87 1.33 5.64
CA GLN A 217 -11.32 1.95 6.86
C GLN A 217 -10.44 3.16 6.58
N LEU A 218 -9.93 3.30 5.36
CA LEU A 218 -9.26 4.50 4.90
C LEU A 218 -9.82 4.91 3.55
N LEU A 219 -9.87 6.22 3.32
CA LEU A 219 -9.95 6.84 2.01
C LEU A 219 -8.66 7.63 1.79
N ARG A 220 -8.03 7.47 0.63
CA ARG A 220 -7.00 8.37 0.10
C ARG A 220 -7.58 9.15 -1.06
N ALA A 221 -7.34 10.45 -1.09
CA ALA A 221 -7.67 11.30 -2.22
C ALA A 221 -6.50 12.24 -2.56
N ALA A 222 -6.04 12.27 -3.81
CA ALA A 222 -4.81 13.01 -4.18
C ALA A 222 -4.82 13.55 -5.62
N ASP A 223 -3.99 14.57 -5.86
CA ASP A 223 -3.80 15.28 -7.15
C ASP A 223 -2.65 14.70 -8.02
N GLY A 224 -1.99 13.63 -7.58
CA GLY A 224 -0.82 13.07 -8.28
C GLY A 224 -1.14 12.38 -9.61
N ASP A 225 -0.12 12.09 -10.40
CA ASP A 225 -0.24 11.30 -11.62
C ASP A 225 -0.12 9.81 -11.31
N LEU A 226 -0.76 8.96 -12.11
CA LEU A 226 -0.55 7.52 -12.04
C LEU A 226 0.92 7.21 -12.31
N CYS A 227 1.49 6.32 -11.49
CA CYS A 227 2.86 5.89 -11.64
C CYS A 227 3.07 5.17 -13.00
N PRO A 228 4.12 5.48 -13.77
CA PRO A 228 4.41 4.80 -15.03
C PRO A 228 4.69 3.30 -14.81
N PRO A 229 4.43 2.42 -15.79
CA PRO A 229 4.54 0.98 -15.61
C PRO A 229 5.96 0.53 -15.24
N ALA A 230 6.98 1.13 -15.85
CA ALA A 230 8.38 0.85 -15.53
C ALA A 230 8.72 1.18 -14.06
N SER A 231 8.25 2.33 -13.54
CA SER A 231 8.47 2.71 -12.15
C SER A 231 7.71 1.79 -11.17
N ARG A 232 6.50 1.34 -11.54
CA ARG A 232 5.72 0.36 -10.76
C ARG A 232 6.43 -0.99 -10.68
N ALA A 233 6.91 -1.49 -11.81
CA ALA A 233 7.63 -2.76 -11.89
C ALA A 233 8.96 -2.70 -11.13
N ALA A 234 9.73 -1.61 -11.30
CA ALA A 234 11.05 -1.44 -10.69
C ALA A 234 11.01 -1.08 -9.19
N ARG A 235 9.90 -0.54 -8.67
CA ARG A 235 9.77 -0.06 -7.28
C ARG A 235 10.89 0.90 -6.87
N ASP A 236 11.28 1.79 -7.77
CA ASP A 236 12.43 2.68 -7.62
C ASP A 236 12.26 3.86 -6.63
N GLY A 237 11.12 3.92 -5.92
CA GLY A 237 10.83 4.94 -4.92
C GLY A 237 10.36 6.29 -5.48
N ARG A 238 10.19 6.43 -6.81
CA ARG A 238 9.62 7.66 -7.41
C ARG A 238 8.11 7.77 -7.21
N CYS A 239 7.45 6.67 -6.86
CA CYS A 239 6.02 6.59 -6.64
C CYS A 239 5.70 6.21 -5.20
N GLU A 240 4.57 6.72 -4.70
CA GLU A 240 4.10 6.46 -3.35
C GLU A 240 2.65 5.94 -3.33
N ASP A 241 2.43 4.91 -2.53
CA ASP A 241 1.13 4.29 -2.27
C ASP A 241 0.50 4.79 -0.96
N GLY A 242 1.03 5.88 -0.39
CA GLY A 242 0.67 6.39 0.94
C GLY A 242 1.00 5.42 2.10
N GLY A 243 1.63 4.27 1.83
CA GLY A 243 2.00 3.23 2.78
C GLY A 243 0.93 2.18 3.07
N TYR A 244 -0.13 2.05 2.27
CA TYR A 244 -1.28 1.16 2.55
C TYR A 244 -1.75 0.35 1.34
N GLY A 245 -0.90 0.22 0.32
CA GLY A 245 -1.29 -0.45 -0.92
C GLY A 245 -2.37 0.32 -1.67
N PHE A 246 -2.42 1.65 -1.49
CA PHE A 246 -3.21 2.49 -2.39
C PHE A 246 -2.58 2.53 -3.78
N GLU A 247 -3.33 3.06 -4.73
CA GLU A 247 -2.85 3.37 -6.07
C GLU A 247 -1.50 4.12 -6.02
N LEU A 248 -0.53 3.65 -6.80
CA LEU A 248 0.81 4.24 -6.85
C LEU A 248 0.75 5.54 -7.64
N LEU A 249 1.06 6.65 -6.97
CA LEU A 249 1.07 7.98 -7.55
C LEU A 249 2.47 8.61 -7.54
N GLN A 250 2.72 9.51 -8.47
CA GLN A 250 3.88 10.40 -8.50
C GLN A 250 3.42 11.86 -8.51
N ASN A 251 4.32 12.80 -8.22
CA ASN A 251 4.04 14.25 -8.25
C ASN A 251 2.88 14.70 -7.35
N VAL A 252 2.60 13.98 -6.25
CA VAL A 252 1.51 14.33 -5.34
C VAL A 252 1.85 15.62 -4.59
N THR A 253 1.04 16.66 -4.75
CA THR A 253 1.19 17.93 -4.04
C THR A 253 0.09 18.19 -3.03
N GLN A 254 -1.09 17.59 -3.22
CA GLN A 254 -2.19 17.56 -2.27
C GLN A 254 -2.59 16.11 -2.02
N GLU A 255 -2.69 15.75 -0.75
CA GLU A 255 -3.20 14.45 -0.35
C GLU A 255 -4.10 14.60 0.87
N PHE A 256 -5.24 13.94 0.80
CA PHE A 256 -6.16 13.75 1.91
C PHE A 256 -6.18 12.27 2.26
N ILE A 257 -6.04 11.98 3.54
CA ILE A 257 -6.26 10.64 4.06
C ILE A 257 -7.33 10.75 5.14
N VAL A 258 -8.37 9.93 5.03
CA VAL A 258 -9.47 9.92 5.99
C VAL A 258 -9.61 8.54 6.58
N ALA A 259 -9.46 8.43 7.89
CA ALA A 259 -9.84 7.24 8.62
C ALA A 259 -11.35 7.20 8.81
N LEU A 260 -11.93 6.05 8.48
CA LEU A 260 -13.36 5.79 8.54
C LEU A 260 -13.65 4.71 9.58
N THR A 261 -14.81 4.84 10.23
CA THR A 261 -15.39 3.81 11.10
C THR A 261 -16.83 3.56 10.69
N GLY A 262 -17.31 2.33 10.88
CA GLY A 262 -18.67 1.91 10.54
C GLY A 262 -18.67 0.87 9.41
N MET A 263 -19.78 0.14 9.33
CA MET A 263 -20.02 -0.85 8.28
C MET A 263 -20.26 -0.19 6.91
N PRO A 264 -20.18 -0.94 5.79
CA PRO A 264 -20.45 -0.42 4.45
C PRO A 264 -21.79 0.32 4.35
N GLY A 265 -21.75 1.59 3.92
CA GLY A 265 -22.90 2.49 3.81
C GLY A 265 -23.11 3.37 5.05
N GLU A 266 -22.48 3.02 6.17
CA GLU A 266 -22.57 3.75 7.44
C GLU A 266 -21.24 4.38 7.84
N GLU A 267 -20.25 4.42 6.94
CA GLU A 267 -18.94 4.97 7.25
C GLU A 267 -19.02 6.44 7.66
N ARG A 268 -18.24 6.78 8.69
CA ARG A 268 -18.08 8.15 9.19
C ARG A 268 -16.61 8.49 9.35
N ALA A 269 -16.22 9.69 8.93
CA ALA A 269 -14.88 10.23 9.16
C ALA A 269 -14.56 10.30 10.65
N GLY A 270 -13.45 9.69 11.03
CA GLY A 270 -12.90 9.76 12.37
C GLY A 270 -11.76 10.74 12.49
N ILE A 271 -10.82 10.62 11.55
CA ILE A 271 -9.57 11.36 11.51
C ILE A 271 -9.32 11.79 10.08
N ILE A 272 -8.93 13.04 9.88
CA ILE A 272 -8.69 13.59 8.55
C ILE A 272 -7.28 14.19 8.56
N TRP A 273 -6.44 13.70 7.66
CA TRP A 273 -5.13 14.24 7.36
C TRP A 273 -5.19 14.97 6.03
N ARG A 274 -4.48 16.10 5.97
CA ARG A 274 -4.13 16.80 4.73
C ARG A 274 -2.63 17.00 4.69
N ARG A 275 -2.00 16.56 3.61
CA ARG A 275 -0.63 16.90 3.25
C ARG A 275 -0.65 17.85 2.07
N THR A 276 0.15 18.90 2.18
CA THR A 276 0.42 19.86 1.10
C THR A 276 1.92 19.95 0.90
N VAL A 277 2.41 19.57 -0.27
CA VAL A 277 3.80 19.78 -0.70
C VAL A 277 3.83 21.00 -1.60
N PHE A 278 4.67 21.98 -1.26
CA PHE A 278 4.85 23.18 -2.06
C PHE A 278 5.97 22.93 -3.08
N PRO A 279 5.84 23.38 -4.33
CA PRO A 279 6.94 23.32 -5.28
C PRO A 279 8.03 24.35 -4.92
N GLU A 280 9.28 24.07 -5.28
CA GLU A 280 10.46 24.82 -4.82
C GLU A 280 10.41 26.33 -5.15
N ASP A 281 9.77 26.68 -6.25
CA ASP A 281 9.60 28.05 -6.73
C ASP A 281 8.46 28.80 -6.03
N ARG A 282 7.64 28.11 -5.23
CA ARG A 282 6.48 28.66 -4.52
C ARG A 282 6.43 28.30 -3.04
N TYR A 283 7.60 28.08 -2.41
CA TYR A 283 7.64 27.88 -0.97
C TYR A 283 7.09 29.09 -0.21
N PRO A 284 6.00 28.94 0.57
CA PRO A 284 5.55 30.00 1.46
C PRO A 284 6.53 30.18 2.63
N THR A 285 6.50 31.33 3.27
CA THR A 285 7.27 31.54 4.51
C THR A 285 6.62 30.80 5.67
N LEU A 286 7.43 30.36 6.64
CA LEU A 286 6.92 29.76 7.88
C LEU A 286 5.96 30.72 8.62
N SER A 287 6.25 32.03 8.58
CA SER A 287 5.42 33.04 9.21
C SER A 287 4.05 33.16 8.53
N ALA A 288 3.98 33.15 7.20
CA ALA A 288 2.71 33.25 6.47
C ALA A 288 1.81 32.03 6.74
N LEU A 289 2.40 30.82 6.78
CA LEU A 289 1.65 29.63 7.16
C LEU A 289 1.19 29.65 8.62
N THR A 290 2.02 30.16 9.53
CA THR A 290 1.66 30.31 10.95
C THR A 290 0.48 31.27 11.10
N GLU A 291 0.54 32.44 10.45
CA GLU A 291 -0.52 33.44 10.48
C GLU A 291 -1.83 32.88 9.91
N ALA A 292 -1.79 32.19 8.76
CA ALA A 292 -2.98 31.56 8.18
C ALA A 292 -3.59 30.48 9.09
N LEU A 293 -2.76 29.68 9.78
CA LEU A 293 -3.22 28.69 10.74
C LEU A 293 -3.84 29.35 11.98
N GLU A 294 -3.27 30.44 12.47
CA GLU A 294 -3.78 31.19 13.62
C GLU A 294 -5.05 31.96 13.29
N GLU A 295 -5.18 32.49 12.07
CA GLU A 295 -6.41 33.08 11.56
C GLU A 295 -7.53 32.04 11.52
N LYS A 296 -7.23 30.83 11.03
CA LYS A 296 -8.23 29.76 10.90
C LYS A 296 -8.61 29.12 12.24
N TYR A 297 -7.63 28.73 13.06
CA TYR A 297 -7.86 27.90 14.25
C TYR A 297 -7.71 28.67 15.58
N GLY A 298 -7.29 29.94 15.54
CA GLY A 298 -6.99 30.75 16.71
C GLY A 298 -5.57 30.51 17.26
N GLU A 299 -5.28 31.05 18.45
CA GLU A 299 -3.97 30.86 19.07
C GLU A 299 -3.73 29.38 19.48
N PRO A 300 -2.61 28.77 19.09
CA PRO A 300 -2.31 27.38 19.42
C PRO A 300 -2.06 27.21 20.92
N HIS A 301 -2.53 26.09 21.48
CA HIS A 301 -2.29 25.73 22.88
C HIS A 301 -0.86 25.29 23.14
N MET A 302 -0.20 24.75 22.10
CA MET A 302 1.20 24.32 22.12
C MET A 302 1.87 24.64 20.79
N ARG A 303 3.11 25.13 20.88
CA ARG A 303 4.05 25.27 19.77
C ARG A 303 5.29 24.47 20.12
N ALA A 304 5.69 23.54 19.26
CA ALA A 304 6.92 22.75 19.40
C ALA A 304 7.83 23.07 18.22
N THR A 305 8.90 23.82 18.48
CA THR A 305 9.83 24.32 17.46
C THR A 305 11.21 23.68 17.53
N GLU A 306 11.60 23.06 18.66
CA GLU A 306 12.91 22.41 18.86
C GLU A 306 12.92 21.52 20.13
N GLU A 307 13.97 20.69 20.27
CA GLU A 307 14.22 19.68 21.32
C GLU A 307 13.78 20.11 22.73
N GLY A 308 12.66 19.59 23.23
CA GLY A 308 12.21 19.89 24.59
C GLY A 308 11.01 19.08 25.08
N TYR A 309 10.19 18.57 24.17
CA TYR A 309 9.09 17.65 24.50
C TYR A 309 9.40 16.24 23.94
N TYR A 310 10.34 15.55 24.60
CA TYR A 310 10.95 14.27 24.18
C TYR A 310 9.99 13.08 23.99
N SER A 311 8.67 13.23 24.13
CA SER A 311 7.70 12.14 23.96
C SER A 311 6.67 12.34 22.83
N LEU A 312 6.62 13.50 22.16
CA LEU A 312 5.49 13.82 21.25
C LEU A 312 5.65 13.30 19.81
N GLY A 313 6.73 12.57 19.50
CA GLY A 313 6.95 12.02 18.16
C GLY A 313 7.14 13.07 17.06
N HIS A 314 7.64 14.25 17.44
CA HIS A 314 7.95 15.36 16.54
C HIS A 314 9.12 15.01 15.62
N ARG A 315 9.00 15.31 14.32
CA ARG A 315 10.10 15.14 13.36
C ARG A 315 11.13 16.24 13.58
N ARG A 316 12.40 15.87 13.78
CA ARG A 316 13.48 16.84 14.01
C ARG A 316 13.48 17.92 12.92
N GLY A 317 13.50 19.18 13.35
CA GLY A 317 13.57 20.35 12.47
C GLY A 317 12.24 20.80 11.88
N THR A 318 11.10 20.24 12.27
CA THR A 318 9.79 20.78 11.88
C THR A 318 9.31 21.81 12.90
N THR A 319 8.18 22.48 12.64
CA THR A 319 7.44 23.22 13.66
C THR A 319 6.04 22.66 13.78
N THR A 320 5.63 22.27 14.99
CA THR A 320 4.31 21.70 15.24
C THR A 320 3.44 22.61 16.10
N TYR A 321 2.22 22.87 15.64
CA TYR A 321 1.17 23.62 16.32
C TYR A 321 0.05 22.66 16.76
N SER A 322 -0.49 22.85 17.96
CA SER A 322 -1.61 22.01 18.46
C SER A 322 -2.72 22.85 19.07
N TRP A 323 -3.96 22.59 18.65
CA TRP A 323 -5.19 23.09 19.27
C TRP A 323 -5.93 21.93 19.91
N LEU A 324 -6.12 22.02 21.23
CA LEU A 324 -6.59 20.90 22.05
C LEU A 324 -7.82 21.32 22.82
N TYR A 325 -8.87 20.51 22.72
CA TYR A 325 -10.15 20.75 23.37
C TYR A 325 -10.52 19.56 24.24
N LEU A 326 -11.24 19.85 25.32
CA LEU A 326 -11.89 18.85 26.15
C LEU A 326 -13.08 18.20 25.40
N PRO A 327 -13.56 17.03 25.84
CA PRO A 327 -14.79 16.38 25.33
C PRO A 327 -16.00 17.31 25.13
N ASN A 328 -16.18 18.29 26.00
CA ASN A 328 -17.27 19.25 25.95
C ASN A 328 -17.05 20.41 24.95
N GLY A 329 -15.95 20.40 24.19
CA GLY A 329 -15.60 21.43 23.20
C GLY A 329 -14.88 22.65 23.78
N SER A 330 -14.69 22.75 25.10
CA SER A 330 -13.93 23.86 25.70
C SER A 330 -12.43 23.72 25.44
N PRO A 331 -11.70 24.82 25.17
CA PRO A 331 -10.25 24.80 25.04
C PRO A 331 -9.60 24.35 26.35
N ILE A 332 -8.53 23.54 26.27
CA ILE A 332 -7.80 23.11 27.47
C ILE A 332 -7.05 24.33 28.07
N PRO A 333 -7.30 24.72 29.33
CA PRO A 333 -6.65 25.91 29.91
C PRO A 333 -5.12 25.84 29.88
N ARG A 334 -4.44 26.99 29.71
CA ARG A 334 -2.96 27.08 29.70
C ARG A 334 -2.30 26.60 31.01
N GLY A 335 -3.02 26.57 32.13
CA GLY A 335 -2.53 26.01 33.39
C GLY A 335 -2.50 24.46 33.44
N GLU A 336 -3.28 23.77 32.60
CA GLU A 336 -3.50 22.32 32.71
C GLU A 336 -2.51 21.49 31.86
N SER A 337 -1.24 21.48 32.25
CA SER A 337 -0.17 20.78 31.52
C SER A 337 -0.41 19.27 31.38
N ALA A 338 -1.04 18.62 32.37
CA ALA A 338 -1.35 17.19 32.34
C ALA A 338 -2.35 16.85 31.22
N ASN A 339 -3.45 17.59 31.14
CA ASN A 339 -4.48 17.40 30.09
C ASN A 339 -3.91 17.70 28.70
N ARG A 340 -3.12 18.78 28.55
CA ARG A 340 -2.44 19.07 27.28
C ARG A 340 -1.53 17.94 26.86
N SER A 341 -0.65 17.48 27.75
CA SER A 341 0.30 16.39 27.46
C SER A 341 -0.41 15.09 27.10
N ARG A 342 -1.54 14.80 27.75
CA ARG A 342 -2.38 13.63 27.42
C ARG A 342 -3.01 13.74 26.02
N CYS A 343 -3.55 14.90 25.66
CA CYS A 343 -4.28 15.08 24.41
C CYS A 343 -3.39 15.33 23.19
N VAL A 344 -2.22 15.97 23.35
CA VAL A 344 -1.28 16.22 22.24
C VAL A 344 -0.62 14.94 21.72
N ASN A 345 -0.57 13.89 22.54
CA ASN A 345 -0.05 12.57 22.18
C ASN A 345 -1.04 11.72 21.35
N GLY A 346 -2.14 12.31 20.89
CA GLY A 346 -3.11 11.68 20.00
C GLY A 346 -2.62 11.60 18.54
N PRO A 347 -3.40 12.11 17.56
CA PRO A 347 -3.05 11.97 16.15
C PRO A 347 -1.76 12.72 15.83
N ARG A 348 -0.91 12.15 14.96
CA ARG A 348 0.25 12.86 14.41
C ARG A 348 -0.16 13.65 13.16
N PRO A 349 0.41 14.85 12.93
CA PRO A 349 0.09 15.66 11.75
C PRO A 349 0.41 14.96 10.44
N THR A 350 1.56 14.30 10.36
CA THR A 350 1.89 13.40 9.25
C THR A 350 1.20 12.05 9.48
N PHE A 351 0.56 11.51 8.46
CA PHE A 351 -0.08 10.20 8.52
C PHE A 351 0.94 9.07 8.73
N GLN A 352 0.58 8.07 9.53
CA GLN A 352 1.44 6.96 9.94
C GLN A 352 0.60 5.72 10.23
N ARG A 353 1.19 4.54 9.97
CA ARG A 353 0.60 3.21 10.26
C ARG A 353 0.07 3.05 11.67
N ARG A 354 0.81 3.59 12.65
CA ARG A 354 0.44 3.52 14.06
C ARG A 354 0.07 4.90 14.54
N MET A 355 -1.19 5.06 14.88
CA MET A 355 -1.71 6.25 15.53
C MET A 355 -2.18 5.92 16.94
N ASN A 356 -2.04 6.88 17.82
CA ASN A 356 -2.60 6.82 19.16
C ASN A 356 -3.70 7.88 19.27
N TRP A 357 -4.65 7.64 20.17
CA TRP A 357 -5.65 8.61 20.55
C TRP A 357 -6.07 8.35 21.99
N ASN A 358 -6.77 9.32 22.58
CA ASN A 358 -7.26 9.22 23.94
C ASN A 358 -8.73 9.59 24.00
N GLY A 359 -9.59 8.62 24.35
CA GLY A 359 -11.03 8.85 24.46
C GLY A 359 -11.44 9.89 25.51
N GLY A 360 -10.51 10.34 26.37
CA GLY A 360 -10.74 11.45 27.31
C GLY A 360 -10.48 12.85 26.73
N CYS A 361 -10.13 12.96 25.44
CA CYS A 361 -9.85 14.21 24.75
C CYS A 361 -10.91 14.48 23.69
N GLY A 362 -11.28 15.74 23.49
CA GLY A 362 -12.25 16.15 22.47
C GLY A 362 -11.58 16.39 21.12
N LEU A 363 -11.91 17.53 20.51
CA LEU A 363 -11.27 17.97 19.26
C LEU A 363 -9.77 18.18 19.46
N THR A 364 -9.00 17.73 18.49
CA THR A 364 -7.56 17.93 18.37
C THR A 364 -7.24 18.29 16.94
N VAL A 365 -6.71 19.49 16.74
CA VAL A 365 -6.12 19.92 15.48
C VAL A 365 -4.62 19.99 15.71
N ARG A 366 -3.83 19.42 14.80
CA ARG A 366 -2.39 19.62 14.81
C ARG A 366 -1.89 19.92 13.41
N ALA A 367 -0.97 20.87 13.32
CA ALA A 367 -0.32 21.24 12.07
C ALA A 367 1.20 21.08 12.23
N GLU A 368 1.87 20.52 11.24
CA GLU A 368 3.31 20.40 11.15
C GLU A 368 3.79 21.11 9.89
N ILE A 369 4.65 22.10 10.07
CA ILE A 369 5.33 22.81 8.99
C ILE A 369 6.73 22.24 8.86
N VAL A 370 7.05 21.71 7.69
CA VAL A 370 8.38 21.17 7.38
C VAL A 370 9.16 22.21 6.60
N PRO A 371 10.31 22.68 7.11
CA PRO A 371 11.11 23.67 6.39
C PRO A 371 11.73 23.09 5.13
N ALA A 372 11.98 23.99 4.18
CA ALA A 372 12.76 23.72 2.98
C ALA A 372 14.24 23.47 3.32
N GLU A 373 14.86 22.53 2.63
CA GLU A 373 16.27 22.19 2.84
C GLU A 373 17.17 23.39 2.50
N GLY A 374 18.11 23.70 3.40
CA GLY A 374 18.98 24.87 3.29
C GLY A 374 18.28 26.24 3.43
N ARG A 375 16.94 26.29 3.62
CA ARG A 375 16.16 27.54 3.71
C ARG A 375 15.10 27.45 4.83
N PRO A 376 15.51 27.46 6.11
CA PRO A 376 14.62 27.16 7.24
C PRO A 376 13.47 28.16 7.45
N SER A 377 13.52 29.35 6.83
CA SER A 377 12.43 30.33 6.86
C SER A 377 11.31 30.07 5.85
N LEU A 378 11.50 29.11 4.94
CA LEU A 378 10.55 28.70 3.92
C LEU A 378 10.03 27.29 4.22
N ALA A 379 8.77 27.02 3.91
CA ALA A 379 8.14 25.73 4.12
C ALA A 379 8.05 24.96 2.80
N ARG A 380 8.53 23.70 2.81
CA ARG A 380 8.34 22.79 1.68
C ARG A 380 7.07 21.95 1.79
N GLU A 381 6.55 21.79 3.01
CA GLU A 381 5.42 20.91 3.26
C GLU A 381 4.63 21.38 4.49
N LEU A 382 3.30 21.27 4.41
CA LEU A 382 2.37 21.49 5.51
C LEU A 382 1.51 20.23 5.68
N ASN A 383 1.56 19.65 6.87
CA ASN A 383 0.71 18.53 7.26
C ASN A 383 -0.29 19.00 8.32
N VAL A 384 -1.57 18.73 8.14
CA VAL A 384 -2.63 19.06 9.11
C VAL A 384 -3.43 17.81 9.40
N VAL A 385 -3.69 17.55 10.68
CA VAL A 385 -4.63 16.52 11.12
C VAL A 385 -5.72 17.13 11.97
N VAL A 386 -6.95 16.67 11.75
CA VAL A 386 -8.12 16.98 12.57
C VAL A 386 -8.76 15.68 13.05
N MET A 387 -9.05 15.62 14.35
CA MET A 387 -9.68 14.46 14.99
C MET A 387 -10.52 14.90 16.18
N ASN A 388 -11.72 14.37 16.32
CA ASN A 388 -12.40 14.34 17.62
C ASN A 388 -12.06 13.00 18.31
N GLN A 389 -11.14 13.02 19.27
CA GLN A 389 -10.54 11.79 19.79
C GLN A 389 -11.55 10.92 20.56
N GLN A 390 -12.42 11.53 21.35
CA GLN A 390 -13.51 10.85 22.04
C GLN A 390 -14.47 10.20 21.05
N MET A 391 -15.01 10.99 20.12
CA MET A 391 -15.98 10.51 19.14
C MET A 391 -15.41 9.35 18.31
N PHE A 392 -14.15 9.47 17.87
CA PHE A 392 -13.49 8.38 17.15
C PHE A 392 -13.30 7.15 18.02
N ASN A 393 -12.88 7.30 19.28
CA ASN A 393 -12.71 6.16 20.18
C ASN A 393 -14.02 5.39 20.40
N GLU A 394 -15.14 6.12 20.58
CA GLU A 394 -16.47 5.53 20.71
C GLU A 394 -16.91 4.81 19.42
N ALA A 395 -16.76 5.47 18.27
CA ALA A 395 -17.11 4.90 16.96
C ALA A 395 -16.24 3.69 16.60
N PHE A 396 -14.95 3.72 16.92
CA PHE A 396 -14.00 2.65 16.69
C PHE A 396 -14.33 1.39 17.50
N ASN A 397 -14.76 1.55 18.76
CA ASN A 397 -15.18 0.43 19.59
C ASN A 397 -16.49 -0.18 19.09
N ARG A 398 -17.46 0.68 18.73
CA ARG A 398 -18.73 0.23 18.15
C ARG A 398 -18.49 -0.56 16.85
N PHE A 399 -17.68 -0.02 15.94
CA PHE A 399 -17.35 -0.68 14.69
C PHE A 399 -16.67 -2.04 14.89
N GLY A 400 -15.80 -2.17 15.90
CA GLY A 400 -15.23 -3.47 16.27
C GLY A 400 -16.30 -4.51 16.64
N ALA A 401 -17.27 -4.11 17.47
CA ALA A 401 -18.38 -4.98 17.85
C ALA A 401 -19.29 -5.34 16.65
N GLU A 402 -19.49 -4.42 15.71
CA GLU A 402 -20.26 -4.66 14.48
C GLU A 402 -19.57 -5.68 13.56
N ILE A 403 -18.24 -5.59 13.39
CA ILE A 403 -17.45 -6.59 12.64
C ILE A 403 -17.60 -7.97 13.28
N GLU A 404 -17.41 -8.07 14.60
CA GLU A 404 -17.53 -9.34 15.33
C GLU A 404 -18.92 -9.96 15.16
N ALA A 405 -19.98 -9.16 15.31
CA ALA A 405 -21.35 -9.62 15.13
C ALA A 405 -21.64 -10.07 13.69
N ALA A 406 -21.12 -9.36 12.68
CA ALA A 406 -21.29 -9.71 11.27
C ALA A 406 -20.57 -11.02 10.90
N VAL A 407 -19.38 -11.24 11.44
CA VAL A 407 -18.64 -12.49 11.25
C VAL A 407 -19.37 -13.65 11.91
N GLU A 408 -19.86 -13.49 13.14
CA GLU A 408 -20.66 -14.53 13.83
C GLU A 408 -21.94 -14.87 13.05
N ALA A 409 -22.63 -13.87 12.50
CA ALA A 409 -23.79 -14.10 11.63
C ALA A 409 -23.42 -14.91 10.39
N ALA A 410 -22.34 -14.54 9.68
CA ALA A 410 -21.87 -15.25 8.50
C ALA A 410 -21.48 -16.71 8.80
N HIS A 411 -20.91 -17.00 9.97
CA HIS A 411 -20.62 -18.37 10.40
C HIS A 411 -21.89 -19.18 10.68
N ARG A 412 -22.88 -18.60 11.37
CA ARG A 412 -24.17 -19.27 11.63
C ARG A 412 -24.88 -19.64 10.33
N ASP A 413 -24.88 -18.74 9.35
CA ASP A 413 -25.55 -18.95 8.06
C ASP A 413 -24.87 -20.05 7.23
N ARG A 414 -23.56 -20.25 7.38
CA ARG A 414 -22.81 -21.31 6.70
C ARG A 414 -23.01 -22.69 7.32
N GLY A 415 -23.74 -22.82 8.42
CA GLY A 415 -24.05 -24.12 9.05
C GLY A 415 -22.84 -24.87 9.61
N VAL A 416 -21.67 -24.24 9.65
CA VAL A 416 -20.46 -24.82 10.24
C VAL A 416 -20.51 -24.54 11.74
N ARG A 417 -20.68 -25.59 12.55
CA ARG A 417 -20.43 -25.48 13.99
C ARG A 417 -18.98 -25.00 14.18
N PRO A 418 -18.72 -23.98 15.01
CA PRO A 418 -17.35 -23.62 15.34
C PRO A 418 -16.69 -24.83 16.00
N ASP A 419 -15.58 -25.29 15.42
CA ASP A 419 -14.68 -26.23 16.09
C ASP A 419 -13.92 -25.39 17.12
N LEU A 420 -14.36 -25.51 18.38
CA LEU A 420 -13.83 -24.77 19.55
C LEU A 420 -12.62 -25.48 20.15
#